data_AF-A0A1Q3L647-F1
#
_entry.id   AF-A0A1Q3L647-F1
#
_cell.length_a   1.000
_cell.length_b   1.000
_cell.length_c   1.000
_cell.angle_alpha   90.00
_cell.angle_beta   90.00
_cell.angle_gamma   90.00
#
_symmetry.space_group_name_H-M   'P 1'
#
loop_
_entity.id
_entity.type
_entity.pdbx_description
1 polymer ?
#
loop_
_entity_poly.entity_id
_entity_poly.type
_entity_poly.pdbx_seq_one_letter_code
_entity_poly.pdbx_strand_id
1 'polypeptide(L)'
;MDREVVEYQVKRVLSSAEQIGKAKENLASLQEGQTPALWTADGKCVDLTSVLKERYHSSELAVNDILKRLFVIRDNLVKAIDETDQLDADQKQGYQVILANAFGTFTKPNGPIAV
;
A
#
# COMPACT_ATOMS: atom_id res chain seq x y z
N MET A 1 16.28 4.96 -7.95
CA MET A 1 15.16 4.06 -8.28
C MET A 1 14.24 4.86 -9.18
N ASP A 2 13.74 4.29 -10.28
CA ASP A 2 12.93 5.06 -11.25
C ASP A 2 11.50 5.27 -10.72
N ARG A 3 10.99 6.49 -10.84
CA ARG A 3 9.65 6.89 -10.37
C ARG A 3 8.55 6.07 -11.04
N GLU A 4 8.69 5.79 -12.34
CA GLU A 4 7.72 4.95 -13.07
C GLU A 4 7.62 3.53 -12.49
N VAL A 5 8.75 2.96 -12.07
CA VAL A 5 8.80 1.63 -11.45
C VAL A 5 8.10 1.64 -10.09
N VAL A 6 8.28 2.69 -9.30
CA VAL A 6 7.64 2.84 -7.98
C VAL A 6 6.14 3.01 -8.12
N GLU A 7 5.69 3.88 -9.03
CA GLU A 7 4.26 4.08 -9.31
C GLU A 7 3.59 2.78 -9.75
N TYR A 8 4.27 2.00 -10.59
CA TYR A 8 3.80 0.67 -10.99
C TYR A 8 3.70 -0.29 -9.79
N GLN A 9 4.69 -0.31 -8.91
CA GLN A 9 4.66 -1.15 -7.70
C GLN A 9 3.55 -0.73 -6.73
N VAL A 10 3.37 0.57 -6.50
CA VAL A 10 2.27 1.14 -5.71
C VAL A 10 0.93 0.69 -6.27
N LYS A 11 0.74 0.76 -7.58
CA LYS A 11 -0.49 0.30 -8.25
C LYS A 11 -0.74 -1.19 -8.02
N ARG A 12 0.29 -2.03 -8.07
CA ARG A 12 0.17 -3.47 -7.78
C ARG A 12 -0.23 -3.73 -6.32
N VAL A 13 0.35 -2.99 -5.38
CA VAL A 13 0.01 -3.09 -3.96
C VAL A 13 -1.45 -2.72 -3.72
N LEU A 14 -1.93 -1.62 -4.33
CA LEU A 14 -3.33 -1.19 -4.24
C LEU A 14 -4.30 -2.22 -4.84
N SER A 15 -4.00 -2.74 -6.03
CA SER A 15 -4.83 -3.78 -6.66
C SER A 15 -4.88 -5.06 -5.82
N SER A 16 -3.76 -5.45 -5.19
CA SER A 16 -3.72 -6.60 -4.29
C SER A 16 -4.58 -6.37 -3.05
N ALA A 17 -4.50 -5.17 -2.45
CA ALA A 17 -5.32 -4.79 -1.31
C ALA A 17 -6.83 -4.81 -1.66
N GLU A 18 -7.20 -4.34 -2.85
CA GLU A 18 -8.59 -4.37 -3.33
C GLU A 18 -9.12 -5.80 -3.46
N GLN A 19 -8.33 -6.71 -4.06
CA GLN A 19 -8.73 -8.12 -4.22
C GLN A 19 -8.90 -8.81 -2.86
N ILE A 20 -7.99 -8.52 -1.91
CA ILE A 20 -8.09 -9.03 -0.53
C ILE A 20 -9.33 -8.44 0.17
N GLY A 21 -9.65 -7.17 -0.06
CA GLY A 21 -10.87 -6.53 0.42
C GLY A 21 -12.14 -7.25 -0.06
N LYS A 22 -12.23 -7.54 -1.37
CA LYS A 22 -13.34 -8.32 -1.94
C LYS A 22 -13.41 -9.73 -1.37
N ALA A 23 -12.27 -10.39 -1.17
CA ALA A 23 -12.23 -11.70 -0.53
C ALA A 23 -12.76 -11.65 0.91
N LYS A 24 -12.44 -10.59 1.66
CA LYS A 24 -12.96 -10.36 3.01
C LYS A 24 -14.49 -10.18 3.01
N GLU A 25 -15.02 -9.37 2.09
CA GLU A 25 -16.48 -9.19 1.94
C GLU A 25 -17.19 -10.51 1.63
N ASN A 26 -16.65 -11.29 0.70
CA ASN A 26 -17.19 -12.62 0.38
C ASN A 26 -17.19 -13.56 1.60
N LEU A 27 -16.10 -13.55 2.37
CA LEU A 27 -16.02 -14.35 3.61
C LEU A 27 -17.08 -13.89 4.63
N ALA A 28 -17.32 -12.58 4.76
CA ALA A 28 -18.33 -12.04 5.67
C ALA A 28 -19.75 -12.47 5.26
N SER A 29 -20.07 -12.40 3.97
CA SER A 29 -21.36 -12.89 3.45
C SER A 29 -21.54 -14.40 3.69
N LEU A 30 -20.48 -15.19 3.56
CA LEU A 30 -20.51 -16.63 3.88
C LEU A 30 -20.76 -16.87 5.37
N GLN A 31 -20.21 -16.03 6.25
CA GLN A 31 -20.47 -16.12 7.69
C GLN A 31 -21.92 -15.77 8.04
N GLU A 32 -22.49 -14.72 7.44
CA GLU A 32 -23.88 -14.32 7.63
C GLU A 32 -24.87 -15.42 7.20
N GLY A 33 -24.55 -16.14 6.12
CA GLY A 33 -25.35 -17.28 5.64
C GLY A 33 -25.34 -18.51 6.56
N GLN A 34 -24.41 -18.59 7.51
CA GLN A 34 -24.34 -19.67 8.51
C GLN A 34 -25.32 -19.42 9.66
N THR A 35 -26.62 -19.51 9.34
CA THR A 35 -27.70 -19.39 10.32
C THR A 35 -28.06 -20.75 10.92
N PRO A 36 -28.47 -20.80 12.19
CA PRO A 36 -28.96 -22.04 12.80
C PRO A 36 -30.10 -22.66 11.99
N ALA A 37 -31.04 -21.84 11.51
CA ALA A 37 -32.22 -22.29 10.76
C ALA A 37 -31.91 -23.11 9.49
N LEU A 38 -30.75 -22.90 8.86
CA LEU A 38 -30.36 -23.61 7.64
C LEU A 38 -29.64 -24.95 7.93
N TRP A 39 -29.21 -25.17 9.19
CA TRP A 39 -28.39 -26.32 9.59
C TRP A 39 -28.98 -27.12 10.80
N THR A 40 -30.14 -26.74 11.34
CA THR A 40 -30.71 -27.31 12.58
C THR A 40 -31.58 -28.56 12.43
N ALA A 41 -31.65 -29.22 11.26
CA ALA A 41 -32.51 -30.39 11.13
C ALA A 41 -32.05 -31.59 12.00
N ASP A 42 -30.77 -31.67 12.38
CA ASP A 42 -30.17 -32.83 13.06
C ASP A 42 -29.24 -32.50 14.25
N GLY A 43 -29.06 -31.22 14.61
CA GLY A 43 -28.31 -30.78 15.80
C GLY A 43 -26.78 -30.96 15.74
N LYS A 44 -26.26 -31.80 14.85
CA LYS A 44 -24.82 -32.04 14.63
C LYS A 44 -24.07 -30.87 14.01
N CYS A 45 -24.79 -29.92 13.44
CA CYS A 45 -24.21 -28.76 12.76
C CYS A 45 -23.85 -27.59 13.67
N VAL A 46 -24.21 -27.62 14.96
CA VAL A 46 -23.89 -26.53 15.92
C VAL A 46 -22.38 -26.47 16.17
N ASP A 47 -21.73 -27.61 16.44
CA ASP A 47 -20.29 -27.68 16.66
C ASP A 47 -19.51 -27.28 15.41
N LEU A 48 -19.94 -27.75 14.24
CA LEU A 48 -19.34 -27.36 12.95
C LEU A 48 -19.47 -25.86 12.69
N THR A 49 -20.63 -25.27 13.00
CA THR A 49 -20.85 -23.82 12.88
C THR A 49 -19.91 -23.04 13.81
N SER A 50 -19.71 -23.50 15.04
CA SER A 50 -18.78 -22.89 15.98
C SER A 50 -17.35 -22.91 15.45
N VAL A 51 -16.87 -24.06 14.96
CA VAL A 51 -15.54 -24.23 14.36
C VAL A 51 -15.36 -23.33 13.12
N LEU A 52 -16.37 -23.25 12.24
CA LEU A 52 -16.31 -22.41 11.05
C LEU A 52 -16.26 -20.92 11.40
N LYS A 53 -17.02 -20.46 12.40
CA LYS A 53 -16.98 -19.08 12.89
C LYS A 53 -15.62 -18.73 13.49
N GLU A 54 -15.01 -19.64 14.25
CA GLU A 54 -13.69 -19.43 14.84
C GLU A 54 -12.58 -19.37 13.77
N ARG A 55 -12.64 -20.25 12.77
CA ARG A 55 -11.74 -20.19 11.61
C ARG A 55 -11.92 -18.91 10.80
N TYR A 56 -13.16 -18.46 10.62
CA TYR A 56 -13.44 -17.18 9.99
C TYR A 56 -12.79 -16.04 10.76
N HIS A 57 -13.00 -15.96 12.07
CA HIS A 57 -12.46 -14.87 12.89
C HIS A 57 -10.92 -14.85 12.85
N SER A 58 -10.29 -16.02 12.93
CA SER A 58 -8.83 -16.16 12.82
C SER A 58 -8.32 -15.68 11.45
N SER A 59 -9.03 -16.04 10.38
CA SER A 59 -8.69 -15.63 9.01
C SER A 59 -8.88 -14.12 8.80
N GLU A 60 -9.93 -13.54 9.40
CA GLU A 60 -10.19 -12.10 9.35
C GLU A 60 -9.06 -11.30 10.00
N LEU A 61 -8.56 -11.74 11.15
CA LEU A 61 -7.41 -11.11 11.82
C LEU A 61 -6.17 -11.12 10.93
N ALA A 62 -5.86 -12.26 10.32
CA ALA A 62 -4.73 -12.40 9.41
C ALA A 62 -4.88 -11.51 8.16
N VAL A 63 -6.07 -11.48 7.56
CA VAL A 63 -6.38 -10.63 6.40
C VAL A 63 -6.22 -9.15 6.73
N ASN A 64 -6.72 -8.71 7.90
CA ASN A 64 -6.58 -7.33 8.35
C ASN A 64 -5.11 -6.97 8.59
N ASP A 65 -4.28 -7.87 9.11
CA ASP A 65 -2.84 -7.63 9.28
C ASP A 65 -2.14 -7.50 7.92
N ILE A 66 -2.46 -8.37 6.96
CA ILE A 66 -1.92 -8.30 5.59
C ILE A 66 -2.29 -6.97 4.93
N LEU A 67 -3.54 -6.54 5.03
CA LEU A 67 -3.98 -5.25 4.48
C LEU A 67 -3.21 -4.08 5.08
N LYS A 68 -3.02 -4.06 6.41
CA LYS A 68 -2.20 -3.04 7.08
C LYS A 68 -0.77 -3.03 6.55
N ARG A 69 -0.14 -4.19 6.41
CA ARG A 69 1.22 -4.31 5.86
C ARG A 69 1.32 -3.80 4.43
N LEU A 70 0.34 -4.10 3.58
CA LEU A 70 0.29 -3.58 2.21
C LEU A 70 0.25 -2.05 2.17
N PHE A 71 -0.54 -1.42 3.04
CA PHE A 71 -0.56 0.05 3.13
C PHE A 71 0.77 0.63 3.62
N VAL A 72 1.40 0.01 4.62
CA VAL A 72 2.74 0.42 5.07
C VAL A 72 3.78 0.29 3.95
N ILE A 73 3.75 -0.79 3.18
CA ILE A 73 4.64 -0.98 2.03
C ILE A 73 4.42 0.12 0.98
N ARG A 74 3.15 0.44 0.65
CA ARG A 74 2.80 1.53 -0.25
C ARG A 74 3.41 2.85 0.22
N ASP A 75 3.21 3.19 1.50
CA ASP A 75 3.65 4.47 2.05
C ASP A 75 5.18 4.58 2.08
N ASN A 76 5.86 3.48 2.39
CA ASN A 76 7.32 3.42 2.35
C ASN A 76 7.86 3.57 0.92
N LEU A 77 7.21 2.97 -0.08
CA LEU A 77 7.61 3.10 -1.48
C LEU A 77 7.48 4.55 -1.97
N VAL A 78 6.35 5.20 -1.67
CA VAL A 78 6.13 6.62 -2.00
C VAL A 78 7.17 7.51 -1.32
N LYS A 79 7.40 7.29 -0.02
CA LYS A 79 8.40 8.06 0.72
C LYS A 79 9.81 7.88 0.15
N ALA A 80 10.20 6.65 -0.20
CA ALA A 80 11.52 6.36 -0.74
C ALA A 80 11.77 7.03 -2.09
N ILE A 81 10.75 7.15 -2.96
CA ILE A 81 10.91 7.86 -4.24
C ILE A 81 10.99 9.36 -4.04
N ASP A 82 10.17 9.93 -3.15
CA ASP A 82 10.23 11.37 -2.84
C ASP A 82 11.60 11.76 -2.26
N GLU A 83 12.15 10.95 -1.36
CA GLU A 83 13.51 11.16 -0.82
C GLU A 83 14.60 11.02 -1.90
N THR A 84 14.42 10.08 -2.84
CA THR A 84 15.35 9.91 -3.97
C THR A 84 15.33 11.11 -4.89
N ASP A 85 14.15 11.62 -5.24
CA ASP A 85 14.01 12.77 -6.14
C ASP A 85 14.53 14.06 -5.50
N GLN A 86 14.32 14.22 -4.19
CA GLN A 86 14.89 15.33 -3.44
C GLN A 86 16.43 15.27 -3.42
N LEU A 87 16.99 14.08 -3.18
CA LEU A 87 18.45 13.90 -3.21
C LEU A 87 19.04 14.23 -4.58
N ASP A 88 18.39 13.80 -5.66
CA ASP A 88 18.79 14.12 -7.03
C ASP A 88 18.74 15.64 -7.32
N ALA A 89 17.71 16.33 -6.81
CA ALA A 89 17.59 17.78 -6.93
C ALA A 89 18.70 18.50 -6.16
N ASP A 90 18.95 18.09 -4.92
CA ASP A 90 19.99 18.67 -4.05
C ASP A 90 21.39 18.46 -4.64
N GLN A 91 21.65 17.28 -5.21
CA GLN A 91 22.92 16.99 -5.89
C GLN A 91 23.11 17.87 -7.13
N LYS A 92 22.09 18.02 -7.98
CA LYS A 92 22.15 18.91 -9.16
C LYS A 92 22.44 20.35 -8.74
N GLN A 93 21.79 20.84 -7.69
CA GLN A 93 22.04 22.17 -7.14
C GLN A 93 23.47 22.30 -6.61
N GLY A 94 23.96 21.33 -5.85
CA GLY A 94 25.34 21.29 -5.35
C GLY A 94 26.38 21.33 -6.48
N TYR A 95 26.17 20.55 -7.54
CA TYR A 95 27.03 20.57 -8.73
C TYR A 95 27.02 21.93 -9.45
N GLN A 96 25.85 22.57 -9.60
CA GLN A 96 25.76 23.90 -10.18
C GLN A 96 26.56 24.93 -9.38
N VAL A 97 26.53 24.86 -8.04
CA VAL A 97 27.32 25.73 -7.16
C VAL A 97 28.83 25.47 -7.34
N ILE A 98 29.26 24.21 -7.39
CA ILE A 98 30.67 23.85 -7.61
C ILE A 98 31.14 24.35 -8.98
N LEU A 99 30.34 24.16 -10.04
CA LEU A 99 30.65 24.64 -11.38
C LEU A 99 30.74 26.17 -11.43
N ALA A 100 29.80 26.88 -10.81
CA ALA A 100 29.81 28.34 -10.74
C ALA A 100 31.07 28.89 -10.04
N ASN A 101 31.54 28.21 -8.99
CA ASN A 101 32.75 28.57 -8.26
C ASN A 101 34.03 28.22 -9.04
N ALA A 102 34.06 27.09 -9.74
CA ALA A 102 35.23 26.62 -10.49
C ALA A 102 35.46 27.40 -11.80
N PHE A 103 34.40 27.81 -12.49
CA PHE A 103 34.49 28.50 -13.78
C PHE A 103 34.35 30.02 -13.71
N GLY A 104 34.14 30.60 -12.53
CA GLY A 104 34.01 32.04 -12.35
C GLY A 104 32.76 32.61 -13.03
N THR A 105 31.62 32.54 -12.34
CA THR A 105 30.37 33.28 -12.62
C THR A 105 29.89 33.29 -14.07
N PHE A 106 29.04 32.33 -14.45
CA PHE A 106 27.93 32.67 -15.36
C PHE A 106 26.90 33.45 -14.54
N THR A 107 26.61 34.67 -14.97
CA THR A 107 25.58 35.54 -14.41
C THR A 107 24.29 34.76 -14.11
N LYS A 108 23.83 34.87 -12.85
CA LYS A 108 22.48 34.49 -12.41
C LYS A 108 21.47 34.84 -13.52
N PRO A 109 20.57 33.95 -13.96
CA PRO A 109 19.46 34.38 -14.80
C PRO A 109 18.59 35.29 -13.94
N ASN A 110 18.59 36.59 -14.26
CA ASN A 110 17.62 37.53 -13.74
C ASN A 110 16.28 37.24 -14.43
N GLY A 111 15.48 36.38 -13.82
CA GLY A 111 14.11 36.09 -14.24
C GLY A 111 13.42 35.23 -13.19
N PRO A 112 12.11 35.44 -12.93
CA PRO A 112 11.40 34.63 -11.95
C PRO A 112 11.38 33.18 -12.43
N ILE A 113 11.82 32.27 -11.55
CA ILE A 113 11.65 30.83 -11.74
C ILE A 113 10.17 30.56 -11.48
N ALA A 114 9.43 30.20 -12.54
CA ALA A 114 8.02 29.85 -12.44
C ALA A 114 7.87 28.58 -11.57
N VAL A 115 6.96 28.67 -10.60
CA VAL A 115 6.50 27.59 -9.71
C VAL A 115 5.56 26.66 -10.47
#